data_AF-A0A5N9AF29-F1
#
_entry.id   AF-A0A5N9AF29-F1
#
_cell.length_a   1.000
_cell.length_b   1.000
_cell.length_c   1.000
_cell.angle_alpha   90.00
_cell.angle_beta   90.00
_cell.angle_gamma   90.00
#
_symmetry.space_group_name_H-M   'P 1'
#
loop_
_entity.id
_entity.type
_entity.pdbx_description
1 polymer ?
#
loop_
_entity_poly.entity_id
_entity_poly.type
_entity_poly.pdbx_seq_one_letter_code
_entity_poly.pdbx_strand_id
1 'polypeptide(L)'
;MLIYKVYLDLSLVISRLREFQLMEYNSAFPIVFMEASNPDDACFKAVYTLIQMILKQSNTVETRILCRSIKRDIRVIKALCR
;
A
#
# COMPACT_ATOMS: atom_id res chain seq x y z
N MET A 1 -18.56 1.88 10.74
CA MET A 1 -17.20 1.72 10.18
C MET A 1 -16.28 2.69 10.90
N LEU A 2 -15.00 2.35 11.06
CA LEU A 2 -14.02 3.15 11.80
C LEU A 2 -12.91 3.61 10.84
N ILE A 3 -12.31 4.77 11.14
CA ILE A 3 -11.17 5.27 10.38
C ILE A 3 -9.89 4.82 11.08
N TYR A 4 -9.06 4.07 10.36
CA TYR A 4 -7.75 3.64 10.85
C TYR A 4 -6.64 4.45 10.22
N LYS A 5 -5.67 4.85 11.04
CA LYS A 5 -4.38 5.39 10.58
C LYS A 5 -3.39 4.25 10.46
N VAL A 6 -3.03 3.89 9.23
CA VAL A 6 -2.13 2.77 8.92
C VAL A 6 -0.76 3.30 8.53
N TYR A 7 0.27 2.82 9.22
CA TYR A 7 1.67 3.17 9.01
C TYR A 7 2.33 2.06 8.20
N LEU A 8 2.90 2.42 7.06
CA LEU A 8 3.55 1.47 6.15
C LEU A 8 5.06 1.71 6.12
N ASP A 9 5.80 0.64 5.86
CA ASP A 9 7.19 0.67 5.43
C ASP A 9 7.24 0.23 3.96
N LEU A 10 7.57 1.18 3.10
CA LEU A 10 7.80 0.98 1.67
C LEU A 10 9.28 1.16 1.31
N SER A 11 10.19 1.30 2.27
CA SER A 11 11.61 1.62 2.02
C SER A 11 12.30 0.64 1.06
N LEU A 12 11.92 -0.64 1.11
CA LEU A 12 12.44 -1.69 0.22
C LEU A 12 11.83 -1.67 -1.19
N VAL A 13 10.68 -1.03 -1.39
CA VAL A 13 9.93 -1.05 -2.66
C VAL A 13 9.89 0.30 -3.36
N ILE A 14 10.09 1.40 -2.63
CA ILE A 14 9.83 2.76 -3.12
C ILE A 14 10.64 3.12 -4.37
N SER A 15 11.87 2.61 -4.50
CA SER A 15 12.71 2.80 -5.70
C SER A 15 12.09 2.19 -6.95
N ARG A 16 11.43 1.03 -6.82
CA ARG A 16 10.73 0.31 -7.90
C ARG A 16 9.37 0.92 -8.23
N LEU A 17 8.83 1.76 -7.35
CA LEU A 17 7.50 2.35 -7.48
C LEU A 17 7.51 3.79 -8.04
N ARG A 18 8.71 4.37 -8.30
CA ARG A 18 8.88 5.77 -8.70
C ARG A 18 8.16 6.18 -9.98
N GLU A 19 7.91 5.23 -10.87
CA GLU A 19 7.23 5.47 -12.14
C GLU A 19 5.71 5.59 -12.00
N PHE A 20 5.14 5.17 -10.85
CA PHE A 20 3.71 5.21 -10.60
C PHE A 20 3.31 6.46 -9.82
N GLN A 21 2.15 7.02 -10.15
CA GLN A 21 1.52 8.08 -9.36
C GLN A 21 0.74 7.47 -8.20
N LEU A 22 1.37 7.34 -7.03
CA LEU A 22 0.78 6.64 -5.87
C LEU A 22 0.28 7.57 -4.78
N MET A 23 0.17 8.87 -5.03
CA MET A 23 -0.41 9.86 -4.11
C MET A 23 0.21 9.78 -2.70
N GLU A 24 -0.59 9.43 -1.69
CA GLU A 24 -0.19 9.28 -0.29
C GLU A 24 0.86 8.18 -0.04
N TYR A 25 1.07 7.26 -0.99
CA TYR A 25 2.06 6.19 -0.90
C TYR A 25 3.44 6.57 -1.49
N ASN A 26 3.63 7.78 -2.01
CA ASN A 26 4.90 8.24 -2.63
C ASN A 26 6.03 8.54 -1.63
N SER A 27 5.96 7.99 -0.42
CA SER A 27 6.99 8.11 0.63
C SER A 27 7.50 6.74 1.03
N ALA A 28 8.73 6.66 1.53
CA ALA A 28 9.28 5.43 2.10
C ALA A 28 8.49 4.98 3.35
N PHE A 29 7.88 5.92 4.08
CA PHE A 29 7.11 5.64 5.29
C PHE A 29 5.76 6.36 5.25
N PRO A 30 4.83 5.93 4.37
CA PRO A 30 3.57 6.62 4.22
C PRO A 30 2.61 6.28 5.36
N ILE A 31 1.72 7.23 5.62
CA ILE A 31 0.62 7.07 6.56
C ILE A 31 -0.67 7.25 5.77
N VAL A 32 -1.51 6.23 5.74
CA VAL A 32 -2.76 6.22 4.98
C VAL A 32 -3.95 6.05 5.90
N PHE A 33 -5.09 6.63 5.53
CA PHE A 33 -6.32 6.58 6.30
C PHE A 33 -7.31 5.62 5.64
N MET A 34 -7.66 4.54 6.34
CA MET A 34 -8.51 3.49 5.78
C MET A 34 -9.80 3.36 6.58
N GLU A 35 -10.93 3.41 5.90
CA GLU A 35 -12.21 3.01 6.49
C GLU A 35 -12.34 1.49 6.52
N ALA A 36 -12.43 0.94 7.72
CA ALA A 36 -12.42 -0.50 7.94
C ALA A 36 -13.28 -0.92 9.14
N SER A 37 -13.64 -2.21 9.18
CA SER A 37 -14.41 -2.78 10.29
C SER A 37 -13.52 -3.14 11.48
N ASN A 38 -12.27 -3.53 11.22
CA ASN A 38 -11.30 -3.99 12.21
C ASN A 38 -9.87 -3.65 11.70
N PRO A 39 -8.83 -3.70 12.56
CA PRO A 39 -7.47 -3.33 12.15
C PRO A 39 -6.90 -4.20 11.02
N ASP A 40 -7.22 -5.49 10.98
CA ASP A 40 -6.74 -6.40 9.93
C ASP A 40 -7.31 -6.04 8.55
N ASP A 41 -8.61 -5.71 8.49
CA ASP A 41 -9.27 -5.18 7.30
C ASP A 41 -8.62 -3.86 6.85
N ALA A 42 -8.25 -2.99 7.79
CA ALA A 42 -7.55 -1.74 7.48
C ALA A 42 -6.16 -1.99 6.87
N CYS A 43 -5.39 -2.92 7.45
CA CYS A 43 -4.09 -3.35 6.94
C CYS A 43 -4.21 -3.95 5.53
N PHE A 44 -5.17 -4.86 5.33
CA PHE A 44 -5.44 -5.47 4.02
C PHE A 44 -5.79 -4.41 2.99
N LYS A 45 -6.74 -3.51 3.31
CA LYS A 45 -7.17 -2.46 2.40
C LYS A 45 -6.03 -1.50 2.05
N ALA A 46 -5.18 -1.11 2.99
CA ALA A 46 -4.05 -0.22 2.73
C ALA A 46 -3.11 -0.80 1.66
N VAL A 47 -2.70 -2.06 1.81
CA VAL A 47 -1.82 -2.73 0.84
C VAL A 47 -2.55 -3.02 -0.47
N TYR A 48 -3.82 -3.43 -0.40
CA TYR A 48 -4.62 -3.72 -1.59
C TYR A 48 -4.85 -2.47 -2.44
N THR A 49 -5.16 -1.32 -1.83
CA THR A 49 -5.32 -0.04 -2.52
C THR A 49 -4.05 0.34 -3.28
N LEU A 50 -2.87 0.22 -2.66
CA LEU A 50 -1.59 0.45 -3.32
C LEU A 50 -1.42 -0.43 -4.57
N ILE A 51 -1.65 -1.74 -4.44
CA ILE A 51 -1.54 -2.69 -5.56
C ILE A 51 -2.54 -2.34 -6.68
N GLN A 52 -3.77 -1.97 -6.32
CA GLN A 52 -4.79 -1.54 -7.28
C GLN A 52 -4.39 -0.26 -8.01
N MET A 53 -3.78 0.72 -7.33
CA MET A 53 -3.30 1.95 -7.97
C MET A 53 -2.22 1.68 -9.01
N ILE A 54 -1.31 0.75 -8.73
CA ILE A 54 -0.27 0.30 -9.66
C ILE A 54 -0.91 -0.39 -10.88
N LEU A 55 -1.77 -1.38 -10.64
CA LEU A 55 -2.39 -2.18 -11.72
C LEU A 55 -3.36 -1.37 -12.60
N LYS A 56 -3.97 -0.31 -12.07
CA LYS A 56 -4.79 0.63 -12.84
C LYS A 56 -3.98 1.48 -13.81
N GLN A 57 -2.71 1.77 -13.50
CA GLN A 57 -1.82 2.52 -14.37
C GLN A 57 -1.18 1.61 -15.43
N SER A 58 -0.83 0.38 -15.06
CA SER A 58 -0.27 -0.61 -15.98
C SER A 58 -0.69 -2.02 -15.60
N ASN A 59 -1.30 -2.75 -16.55
CA ASN A 59 -1.77 -4.13 -16.33
C ASN A 59 -0.97 -5.16 -17.15
N THR A 60 0.30 -4.90 -17.41
CA THR A 60 1.18 -5.84 -18.12
C THR A 60 1.59 -7.01 -17.23
N VAL A 61 2.20 -8.03 -17.83
CA VAL A 61 2.71 -9.20 -17.09
C VAL A 61 3.81 -8.77 -16.11
N GLU A 62 4.68 -7.84 -16.52
CA GLU A 62 5.76 -7.28 -15.72
C GLU A 62 5.21 -6.58 -14.48
N THR A 63 4.17 -5.76 -14.63
CA THR A 63 3.54 -5.07 -13.49
C THR A 63 2.89 -6.06 -12.53
N ARG A 64 2.29 -7.15 -13.03
CA ARG A 64 1.75 -8.21 -12.17
C ARG A 64 2.85 -8.95 -11.39
N ILE A 65 3.99 -9.20 -12.02
CA ILE A 65 5.18 -9.77 -11.38
C ILE A 65 5.73 -8.81 -10.31
N LEU A 66 5.83 -7.51 -10.63
CA LEU A 66 6.22 -6.46 -9.70
C LEU A 66 5.31 -6.44 -8.47
N CYS A 67 3.99 -6.39 -8.67
CA CYS A 67 2.99 -6.42 -7.59
C CYS A 67 3.15 -7.66 -6.69
N ARG A 68 3.44 -8.83 -7.27
CA ARG A 68 3.70 -10.06 -6.51
C ARG A 68 4.99 -9.97 -5.69
N SER A 69 6.03 -9.35 -6.23
CA SER A 69 7.31 -9.14 -5.55
C SER A 69 7.18 -8.14 -4.40
N ILE A 70 6.67 -6.94 -4.66
CA ILE A 70 6.58 -5.87 -3.65
C ILE A 70 5.66 -6.25 -2.48
N LYS A 71 4.62 -7.07 -2.71
CA LYS A 71 3.69 -7.48 -1.64
C LYS A 71 4.40 -8.18 -0.48
N ARG A 72 5.53 -8.86 -0.74
CA ARG A 72 6.34 -9.52 0.29
C ARG A 72 7.28 -8.56 1.03
N ASP A 73 7.58 -7.43 0.41
CA ASP A 73 8.56 -6.45 0.88
C ASP A 73 7.89 -5.27 1.60
N ILE A 74 6.60 -5.04 1.36
CA ILE A 74 5.77 -4.06 2.07
C ILE A 74 5.49 -4.56 3.49
N ARG A 75 5.66 -3.69 4.48
CA ARG A 75 5.29 -4.00 5.88
C ARG A 75 4.28 -2.99 6.41
N VAL A 76 3.32 -3.48 7.18
CA VAL A 76 2.50 -2.63 8.04
C VAL A 76 3.18 -2.55 9.39
N ILE A 77 3.58 -1.35 9.80
CA ILE A 77 4.23 -1.11 11.09
C ILE A 77 3.18 -1.06 12.19
N LYS A 78 2.07 -0.35 11.94
CA LYS A 78 1.06 -0.06 12.96
C LYS A 78 -0.27 0.31 12.32
N ALA A 79 -1.38 -0.08 12.96
CA ALA A 79 -2.73 0.40 12.65
C ALA A 79 -3.37 0.94 13.93
N LEU A 80 -3.87 2.17 13.89
CA LEU A 80 -4.53 2.83 15.02
C LEU A 80 -5.94 3.23 14.63
N CYS A 81 -6.94 2.79 15.41
CA CYS A 81 -8.30 3.32 15.29
C CYS A 81 -8.30 4.77 15.74
N ARG A 82 -8.93 5.63 14.95
CA ARG A 82 -9.16 7.03 15.25
C ARG A 82 -10.59 7.26 15.76
#